data_AF-A0A099T8V0-F1
#
_entry.id   AF-A0A099T8V0-F1
#
_cell.length_a   1.000
_cell.length_b   1.000
_cell.length_c   1.000
_cell.angle_alpha   90.00
_cell.angle_beta   90.00
_cell.angle_gamma   90.00
#
_symmetry.space_group_name_H-M   'P 1'
#
loop_
_entity.id
_entity.type
_entity.pdbx_description
1 polymer ?
#
loop_
_entity_poly.entity_id
_entity_poly.type
_entity_poly.pdbx_seq_one_letter_code
_entity_poly.pdbx_strand_id
1 'polypeptide(L)'
;MTLIQADSFCAVRGQGHWRAHATCVAHGDHGLLILGKSGAGKSTLAAEMIALGCALVCDDAVEIKLNSRRNLLCMPPENAPEQLEMRGFGLLPIPLKRSAKLTCCLVLGENAAPRFPPEEAVIFDECEVPIYRASHVTGLAAKAVLLLRHGGRTLRC
;
A
#
# COMPACT_ATOMS: atom_id res chain seq x y z
N MET A 1 4.39 -20.27 -4.40
CA MET A 1 4.58 -18.97 -3.74
C MET A 1 6.05 -18.51 -3.77
N THR A 2 6.32 -17.37 -4.39
CA THR A 2 7.61 -16.66 -4.38
C THR A 2 7.66 -15.71 -3.19
N LEU A 3 8.70 -15.83 -2.38
CA LEU A 3 8.93 -14.99 -1.21
C LEU A 3 10.06 -14.00 -1.49
N ILE A 4 9.81 -12.72 -1.21
CA ILE A 4 10.75 -11.63 -1.49
C ILE A 4 11.04 -10.89 -0.17
N GLN A 5 12.32 -10.69 0.15
CA GLN A 5 12.70 -9.92 1.34
C GLN A 5 12.36 -8.43 1.15
N ALA A 6 11.85 -7.78 2.20
CA ALA A 6 11.44 -6.38 2.12
C ALA A 6 12.58 -5.42 1.73
N ASP A 7 13.80 -5.67 2.23
CA ASP A 7 15.03 -4.90 1.92
C ASP A 7 15.41 -4.91 0.44
N SER A 8 15.13 -6.02 -0.22
CA SER A 8 15.45 -6.26 -1.63
C SER A 8 14.31 -5.83 -2.56
N PHE A 9 13.17 -5.41 -2.00
CA PHE A 9 11.95 -5.17 -2.76
C PHE A 9 11.41 -3.74 -2.63
N CYS A 10 11.13 -3.29 -1.41
CA CYS A 10 10.29 -2.10 -1.23
C CYS A 10 10.62 -1.24 -0.01
N ALA A 11 11.40 -1.72 0.95
CA ALA A 11 11.60 -1.01 2.20
C ALA A 11 12.99 -1.20 2.79
N VAL A 12 13.57 -0.15 3.35
CA VAL A 12 14.86 -0.22 4.05
C VAL A 12 14.64 -0.45 5.54
N ARG A 13 15.46 -1.29 6.16
CA ARG A 13 15.42 -1.55 7.60
C ARG A 13 16.11 -0.44 8.39
N GLY A 14 15.39 0.18 9.32
CA GLY A 14 15.93 1.08 10.33
C GLY A 14 15.92 0.46 11.74
N GLN A 15 16.13 1.28 12.76
CA GLN A 15 16.07 0.83 14.16
C GLN A 15 14.63 0.43 14.54
N GLY A 16 14.35 -0.88 14.55
CA GLY A 16 13.06 -1.46 14.98
C GLY A 16 11.88 -1.27 14.02
N HIS A 17 12.09 -0.71 12.81
CA HIS A 17 11.04 -0.48 11.83
C HIS A 17 11.57 -0.53 10.39
N TRP A 18 10.67 -0.63 9.43
CA TRP A 18 10.95 -0.52 8.01
C TRP A 18 10.46 0.83 7.47
N ARG A 19 11.12 1.34 6.42
CA ARG A 19 10.71 2.55 5.71
C ARG A 19 10.57 2.27 4.22
N ALA A 20 9.41 2.57 3.66
CA ALA A 20 9.12 2.38 2.24
C ALA A 20 8.83 3.72 1.55
N HIS A 21 9.36 3.90 0.33
CA HIS A 21 8.98 5.01 -0.54
C HIS A 21 7.72 4.63 -1.31
N ALA A 22 6.56 4.89 -0.70
CA ALA A 22 5.28 4.31 -1.08
C ALA A 22 4.12 5.20 -0.62
N THR A 23 2.93 4.92 -1.15
CA THR A 23 1.68 5.51 -0.66
C THR A 23 0.90 4.42 0.08
N CYS A 24 0.28 4.72 1.22
CA CYS A 24 -0.55 3.77 1.95
C CYS A 24 -1.95 4.33 2.18
N VAL A 25 -2.96 3.54 1.81
CA VAL A 25 -4.39 3.82 2.07
C VAL A 25 -5.02 2.64 2.78
N ALA A 26 -6.12 2.88 3.50
CA ALA A 26 -6.80 1.83 4.26
C ALA A 26 -8.32 1.90 4.12
N HIS A 27 -8.97 0.74 4.13
CA HIS A 27 -10.40 0.61 4.34
C HIS A 27 -10.65 -0.09 5.68
N GLY A 28 -11.24 0.62 6.64
CA GLY A 28 -11.28 0.16 8.03
C GLY A 28 -9.85 0.02 8.56
N ASP A 29 -9.46 -1.17 8.98
CA ASP A 29 -8.10 -1.45 9.45
C ASP A 29 -7.21 -2.15 8.42
N HIS A 30 -7.75 -2.54 7.26
CA HIS A 30 -6.97 -3.17 6.19
C HIS A 30 -6.29 -2.12 5.33
N GLY A 31 -4.97 -2.06 5.41
CA GLY A 31 -4.10 -1.19 4.63
C GLY A 31 -3.54 -1.85 3.37
N LEU A 32 -3.47 -1.06 2.30
CA LEU A 32 -2.80 -1.37 1.05
C LEU A 32 -1.54 -0.50 0.93
N LEU A 33 -0.38 -1.11 0.72
CA LEU A 33 0.85 -0.41 0.35
C LEU A 33 0.95 -0.33 -1.17
N ILE A 34 0.81 0.87 -1.73
CA ILE A 34 0.90 1.15 -3.16
C ILE A 34 2.36 1.48 -3.48
N LEU A 35 2.96 0.61 -4.29
CA LEU A 35 4.36 0.65 -4.73
C LEU A 35 4.41 0.98 -6.23
N GLY A 36 5.54 1.50 -6.69
CA GLY A 36 5.75 1.81 -8.11
C GLY A 36 6.74 2.94 -8.31
N LYS A 37 7.29 3.04 -9.53
CA LYS A 37 8.23 4.09 -9.92
C LYS A 37 7.63 5.49 -9.70
N SER A 38 8.50 6.50 -9.65
CA SER A 38 8.02 7.89 -9.71
C SER A 38 7.18 8.11 -10.97
N GLY A 39 6.05 8.79 -10.84
CA GLY A 39 5.09 8.99 -11.94
C GLY A 39 4.16 7.80 -12.25
N ALA A 40 4.27 6.66 -11.56
CA ALA A 40 3.42 5.48 -11.82
C ALA A 40 1.94 5.64 -11.38
N GLY A 41 1.53 6.81 -10.86
CA GLY A 41 0.14 7.08 -10.45
C GLY A 41 -0.22 6.63 -9.03
N LYS A 42 0.74 6.44 -8.12
CA LYS A 42 0.47 6.01 -6.72
C LYS A 42 -0.51 6.95 -5.98
N SER A 43 -0.20 8.25 -5.96
CA SER A 43 -1.04 9.27 -5.32
C SER A 43 -2.39 9.42 -6.03
N THR A 44 -2.43 9.27 -7.37
CA THR A 44 -3.68 9.27 -8.14
C THR A 44 -4.58 8.09 -7.75
N LEU A 45 -4.03 6.88 -7.67
CA LEU A 45 -4.79 5.71 -7.21
C LEU A 45 -5.25 5.88 -5.75
N ALA A 46 -4.40 6.44 -4.89
CA ALA A 46 -4.78 6.74 -3.52
C ALA A 46 -5.96 7.71 -3.44
N ALA A 47 -5.95 8.77 -4.25
CA ALA A 47 -7.07 9.72 -4.35
C ALA A 47 -8.37 9.04 -4.81
N GLU A 48 -8.30 8.19 -5.84
CA GLU A 48 -9.45 7.40 -6.31
C GLU A 48 -10.00 6.50 -5.20
N MET A 49 -9.13 5.84 -4.44
CA MET A 49 -9.55 4.97 -3.33
C MET A 49 -10.13 5.77 -2.16
N ILE A 50 -9.60 6.97 -1.87
CA ILE A 50 -10.16 7.87 -0.86
C ILE A 50 -11.57 8.31 -1.25
N ALA A 51 -11.79 8.66 -2.52
CA ALA A 51 -13.12 8.97 -3.04
C ALA A 51 -14.12 7.80 -2.90
N LEU A 52 -13.61 6.56 -2.82
CA LEU A 52 -14.38 5.33 -2.60
C LEU A 52 -14.50 4.93 -1.11
N GLY A 53 -14.07 5.79 -0.19
CA GLY A 53 -14.22 5.62 1.26
C GLY A 53 -13.00 5.04 1.98
N CYS A 54 -11.82 5.01 1.35
CA CYS A 54 -10.58 4.75 2.06
C CYS A 54 -10.07 5.99 2.81
N ALA A 55 -9.27 5.75 3.84
CA ALA A 55 -8.50 6.79 4.51
C ALA A 55 -7.05 6.78 4.01
N LEU A 56 -6.44 7.96 3.87
CA LEU A 56 -5.00 8.09 3.64
C LEU A 56 -4.26 7.75 4.93
N VAL A 57 -3.23 6.90 4.84
CA VAL A 57 -2.34 6.59 5.97
C VAL A 57 -1.05 7.38 5.82
N CYS A 58 -0.41 7.29 4.65
CA CYS A 58 0.74 8.10 4.28
C CYS A 58 0.80 8.31 2.76
N ASP A 59 1.45 9.39 2.32
CA ASP A 59 1.93 9.55 0.95
C ASP A 59 3.46 9.73 0.97
N ASP A 60 4.12 9.25 -0.10
CA ASP A 60 5.57 9.18 -0.33
C ASP A 60 6.45 8.40 0.69
N ALA A 61 6.19 8.48 2.00
CA ALA A 61 6.99 7.82 3.02
C ALA A 61 6.12 7.09 4.04
N VAL A 62 6.33 5.77 4.15
CA VAL A 62 5.58 4.89 5.06
C VAL A 62 6.54 4.25 6.06
N GLU A 63 6.27 4.39 7.35
CA GLU A 63 6.90 3.57 8.39
C GLU A 63 6.08 2.29 8.59
N ILE A 64 6.76 1.14 8.66
CA ILE A 64 6.13 -0.15 8.89
C ILE A 64 6.74 -0.79 10.13
N LYS A 65 5.92 -1.08 11.14
CA LYS A 65 6.36 -1.65 12.44
C LYS A 65 5.63 -2.94 12.74
N LEU A 66 6.37 -3.92 13.26
CA LEU A 66 5.78 -5.13 13.83
C LEU A 66 5.34 -4.84 15.27
N ASN A 67 4.05 -5.00 15.55
CA ASN A 67 3.53 -4.83 16.91
C ASN A 67 3.63 -6.13 17.74
N SER A 68 3.34 -6.04 19.04
CA SER A 68 3.38 -7.19 19.96
C SER A 68 2.43 -8.33 19.61
N ARG A 69 1.40 -8.07 18.79
CA ARG A 69 0.46 -9.08 18.27
C ARG A 69 0.88 -9.65 16.91
N ARG A 70 2.13 -9.41 16.50
CA ARG A 70 2.69 -9.83 15.20
C ARG A 70 1.89 -9.32 13.99
N ASN A 71 1.30 -8.13 14.11
CA ASN A 71 0.75 -7.43 12.96
C ASN A 71 1.73 -6.36 12.50
N LEU A 72 1.95 -6.30 11.19
CA LEU A 72 2.64 -5.18 10.55
C LEU A 72 1.66 -4.00 10.48
N LEU A 73 2.07 -2.85 11.00
CA LEU A 73 1.32 -1.61 10.96
C LEU A 73 2.03 -0.59 10.07
N CYS A 74 1.33 -0.07 9.08
CA CYS A 74 1.72 1.10 8.31
C CYS A 74 1.32 2.36 9.07
N MET A 75 2.23 3.32 9.16
CA MET A 75 2.04 4.58 9.87
C MET A 75 2.79 5.72 9.16
N PRO A 76 2.28 6.96 9.25
CA PRO A 76 3.03 8.12 8.79
C PRO A 76 4.27 8.36 9.68
N PRO A 77 5.38 8.87 9.12
CA PRO A 77 6.44 9.49 9.90
C PRO A 77 5.90 10.62 10.80
N GLU A 78 6.60 10.94 11.89
CA GLU A 78 6.15 11.90 12.91
C GLU A 78 5.73 13.27 12.35
N ASN A 79 6.45 13.77 11.33
CA ASN A 79 6.20 15.06 10.70
C ASN A 79 5.57 14.93 9.31
N ALA A 80 4.87 13.84 9.02
CA ALA A 80 4.19 13.67 7.74
C ALA A 80 3.09 14.74 7.58
N PRO A 81 3.05 15.47 6.45
CA PRO A 81 2.03 16.47 6.23
C PRO A 81 0.67 15.82 5.96
N GLU A 82 -0.40 16.41 6.50
CA GLU A 82 -1.79 15.95 6.27
C GLU A 82 -2.32 16.48 4.93
N GLN A 83 -1.69 16.06 3.84
CA GLN A 83 -2.00 16.50 2.49
C GLN A 83 -1.73 15.40 1.46
N LEU A 84 -2.34 15.54 0.29
CA LEU A 84 -2.11 14.70 -0.87
C LEU A 84 -1.83 15.58 -2.10
N GLU A 85 -0.80 15.27 -2.88
CA GLU A 85 -0.57 15.94 -4.16
C GLU A 85 -1.56 15.43 -5.21
N MET A 86 -2.48 16.30 -5.60
CA MET A 86 -3.41 16.08 -6.71
C MET A 86 -2.84 16.75 -7.95
N ARG A 87 -2.18 15.98 -8.83
CA ARG A 87 -1.59 16.52 -10.06
C ARG A 87 -2.63 17.28 -10.88
N GLY A 88 -2.30 18.52 -11.24
CA GLY A 88 -3.21 19.45 -11.92
C GLY A 88 -4.06 20.33 -11.00
N PHE A 89 -4.14 20.00 -9.70
CA PHE A 89 -4.92 20.73 -8.69
C PHE A 89 -4.06 21.26 -7.53
N GLY A 90 -2.85 20.72 -7.34
CA GLY A 90 -1.94 21.11 -6.26
C GLY A 90 -2.09 20.23 -5.01
N LEU A 91 -1.71 20.76 -3.85
CA LEU A 91 -1.79 20.06 -2.57
C LEU A 91 -3.19 20.22 -1.96
N LEU A 92 -3.84 19.09 -1.66
CA LEU A 92 -5.14 19.06 -1.01
C LEU A 92 -4.98 18.61 0.45
N PRO A 93 -5.53 19.33 1.45
CA PRO A 93 -5.49 18.89 2.83
C PRO A 93 -6.32 17.61 3.00
N ILE A 94 -5.69 16.54 3.47
CA ILE A 94 -6.31 15.23 3.72
C ILE A 94 -5.81 14.71 5.07
N PRO A 95 -6.70 14.53 6.06
CA PRO A 95 -6.31 13.97 7.36
C PRO A 95 -5.70 12.58 7.22
N LEU A 96 -4.67 12.29 8.02
CA LEU A 96 -4.03 10.97 8.03
C LEU A 96 -4.66 10.06 9.09
N LYS A 97 -4.98 8.82 8.68
CA LYS A 97 -5.22 7.72 9.62
C LYS A 97 -3.88 7.33 10.24
N ARG A 98 -3.80 7.41 11.58
CA ARG A 98 -2.54 7.22 12.33
C ARG A 98 -1.88 5.85 12.16
N SER A 99 -2.66 4.80 11.88
CA SER A 99 -2.12 3.48 11.62
C SER A 99 -3.12 2.58 10.91
N ALA A 100 -2.66 1.68 10.05
CA ALA A 100 -3.46 0.59 9.49
C ALA A 100 -2.64 -0.71 9.40
N LYS A 101 -3.29 -1.87 9.43
CA LYS A 101 -2.62 -3.16 9.25
C LYS A 101 -2.18 -3.32 7.81
N LEU A 102 -0.89 -3.56 7.56
CA LEU A 102 -0.40 -3.91 6.23
C LEU A 102 -0.97 -5.26 5.82
N THR A 103 -1.94 -5.23 4.90
CA THR A 103 -2.73 -6.41 4.54
C THR A 103 -2.30 -6.95 3.18
N CYS A 104 -1.98 -6.07 2.24
CA CYS A 104 -1.43 -6.43 0.95
C CYS A 104 -0.60 -5.28 0.35
N CYS A 105 0.22 -5.61 -0.65
CA CYS A 105 0.95 -4.66 -1.48
C CYS A 105 0.39 -4.65 -2.90
N LEU A 106 0.36 -3.50 -3.56
CA LEU A 106 0.06 -3.37 -4.98
C LEU A 106 1.19 -2.62 -5.68
N VAL A 107 1.86 -3.29 -6.62
CA VAL A 107 2.88 -2.68 -7.47
C VAL A 107 2.23 -2.16 -8.74
N LEU A 108 2.27 -0.85 -8.92
CA LEU A 108 1.87 -0.16 -10.13
C LEU A 108 2.99 -0.17 -11.17
N GLY A 109 2.67 -0.61 -12.38
CA GLY A 109 3.60 -0.64 -13.52
C GLY A 109 2.91 -0.96 -14.85
N GLU A 110 3.68 -1.00 -15.93
CA GLU A 110 3.15 -1.09 -17.30
C GLU A 110 2.72 -2.51 -17.72
N ASN A 111 2.91 -3.51 -16.87
CA ASN A 111 2.54 -4.88 -17.19
C ASN A 111 1.04 -5.12 -16.96
N ALA A 112 0.38 -5.68 -17.98
CA ALA A 112 -0.99 -6.15 -17.87
C ALA A 112 -1.11 -7.15 -16.71
N ALA A 113 -2.10 -6.94 -15.83
CA ALA A 113 -2.37 -7.85 -14.72
C ALA A 113 -2.76 -9.23 -15.29
N PRO A 114 -2.07 -10.32 -14.93
CA PRO A 114 -2.46 -11.65 -15.35
C PRO A 114 -3.85 -12.00 -14.77
N ARG A 115 -4.62 -12.85 -15.47
CA ARG A 115 -5.94 -13.31 -15.01
C ARG A 115 -5.89 -13.88 -13.60
N PHE A 116 -4.83 -14.63 -13.30
CA PHE A 116 -4.50 -15.09 -11.96
C PHE A 116 -3.19 -14.42 -11.53
N PRO A 117 -3.18 -13.71 -10.39
CA PRO A 117 -1.94 -13.12 -9.89
C PRO A 117 -0.95 -14.24 -9.57
N PRO A 118 0.34 -14.05 -9.85
CA PRO A 118 1.36 -14.95 -9.33
C PRO A 118 1.30 -14.97 -7.80
N GLU A 119 1.57 -16.11 -7.20
CA GLU A 119 1.65 -16.23 -5.74
C GLU A 119 2.94 -15.55 -5.24
N GLU A 120 2.94 -14.22 -5.13
CA GLU A 120 4.06 -13.46 -4.60
C GLU A 120 3.72 -12.89 -3.22
N ALA A 121 4.69 -12.91 -2.31
CA ALA A 121 4.59 -12.21 -1.03
C ALA A 121 5.92 -11.54 -0.69
N VAL A 122 5.83 -10.38 -0.04
CA VAL A 122 6.95 -9.73 0.62
C VAL A 122 6.99 -10.15 2.07
N ILE A 123 8.19 -10.43 2.58
CA ILE A 123 8.45 -10.73 3.98
C ILE A 123 9.00 -9.48 4.65
N PHE A 124 8.27 -8.96 5.62
CA PHE A 124 8.78 -8.02 6.61
C PHE A 124 8.96 -8.78 7.91
N ASP A 125 10.20 -8.88 8.40
CA ASP A 125 10.50 -9.71 9.58
C ASP A 125 10.12 -11.18 9.34
N GLU A 126 9.07 -11.63 10.02
CA GLU A 126 8.48 -12.96 9.93
C GLU A 126 7.07 -12.95 9.29
N CYS A 127 6.62 -11.79 8.82
CA CYS A 127 5.27 -11.58 8.34
C CYS A 127 5.24 -11.50 6.81
N GLU A 128 4.49 -12.44 6.21
CA GLU A 128 4.22 -12.48 4.78
C GLU A 128 3.04 -11.57 4.42
N VAL A 129 3.26 -10.71 3.43
CA VAL A 129 2.25 -9.80 2.89
C VAL A 129 2.11 -10.07 1.38
N PRO A 130 0.92 -10.45 0.90
CA PRO A 130 0.72 -10.76 -0.51
C PRO A 130 0.98 -9.53 -1.41
N ILE A 131 1.61 -9.77 -2.55
CA ILE A 131 1.91 -8.78 -3.58
C ILE A 131 0.97 -8.98 -4.77
N TYR A 132 0.31 -7.91 -5.17
CA TYR A 132 -0.45 -7.80 -6.41
C TYR A 132 0.28 -6.85 -7.36
N ARG A 133 0.10 -7.04 -8.67
CA ARG A 133 0.71 -6.22 -9.71
C ARG A 133 -0.36 -5.82 -10.74
N ALA A 134 -0.44 -4.54 -11.07
CA ALA A 134 -1.38 -4.05 -12.07
C ALA A 134 -0.92 -2.73 -12.70
N SER A 135 -1.39 -2.46 -13.91
CA SER A 135 -1.34 -1.12 -14.49
C SER A 135 -2.44 -0.23 -13.95
N HIS A 136 -2.17 1.07 -13.88
CA HIS A 136 -3.18 2.05 -13.51
C HIS A 136 -4.18 2.20 -14.66
N VAL A 137 -5.29 1.47 -14.56
CA VAL A 137 -6.38 1.42 -15.54
C VAL A 137 -7.70 1.73 -14.84
N THR A 138 -8.71 2.13 -15.63
CA THR A 138 -10.06 2.38 -15.13
C THR A 138 -10.58 1.21 -14.28
N GLY A 139 -11.09 1.53 -13.09
CA GLY A 139 -11.64 0.56 -12.15
C GLY A 139 -10.63 -0.16 -11.26
N LEU A 140 -9.33 0.13 -11.36
CA LEU A 140 -8.33 -0.44 -10.44
C LEU A 140 -8.62 -0.08 -8.98
N ALA A 141 -8.96 1.18 -8.70
CA ALA A 141 -9.32 1.61 -7.34
C ALA A 141 -10.48 0.80 -6.77
N ALA A 142 -11.56 0.61 -7.53
CA ALA A 142 -12.71 -0.19 -7.11
C ALA A 142 -12.33 -1.64 -6.79
N LYS A 143 -11.48 -2.26 -7.63
CA LYS A 143 -10.95 -3.62 -7.38
C LYS A 143 -10.10 -3.67 -6.11
N ALA A 144 -9.23 -2.68 -5.89
CA ALA A 144 -8.38 -2.58 -4.71
C ALA A 144 -9.19 -2.38 -3.42
N VAL A 145 -10.24 -1.55 -3.45
CA VAL A 145 -11.17 -1.38 -2.31
C VAL A 145 -11.90 -2.68 -2.01
N LEU A 146 -12.42 -3.38 -3.03
CA LEU A 146 -13.06 -4.68 -2.84
C LEU A 146 -12.09 -5.70 -2.24
N LEU A 147 -10.84 -5.73 -2.69
CA LEU A 147 -9.79 -6.58 -2.12
C LEU A 147 -9.58 -6.28 -0.62
N LEU A 148 -9.46 -5.00 -0.22
CA LEU A 148 -9.32 -4.62 1.19
C LEU A 148 -10.55 -4.99 2.03
N ARG A 149 -11.76 -4.87 1.48
CA ARG A 149 -13.00 -5.31 2.16
C ARG A 149 -13.02 -6.81 2.44
N HIS A 150 -12.29 -7.61 1.67
CA HIS A 150 -12.15 -9.05 1.85
C HIS A 150 -10.83 -9.45 2.54
N GLY A 151 -10.21 -8.52 3.28
CA GLY A 151 -9.00 -8.82 4.06
C GLY A 151 -7.73 -8.97 3.24
N GLY A 152 -7.69 -8.37 2.04
CA GLY A 152 -6.50 -8.28 1.20
C GLY A 152 -5.99 -9.61 0.65
N ARG A 153 -6.85 -10.63 0.62
CA ARG A 153 -6.52 -11.98 0.12
C ARG A 153 -7.53 -12.43 -0.91
N THR A 154 -7.05 -13.24 -1.86
CA THR A 154 -7.85 -13.93 -2.87
C THR A 154 -7.95 -15.40 -2.52
N LEU A 155 -8.98 -16.08 -3.02
CA LEU A 155 -9.07 -17.54 -2.96
C LEU A 155 -7.90 -18.13 -3.76
N ARG A 156 -7.27 -19.19 -3.24
CA ARG A 156 -6.27 -19.97 -3.96
C ARG A 156 -7.01 -20.91 -4.92
N CYS A 157 -6.56 -20.95 -6.18
CA CYS A 157 -7.02 -21.92 -7.18
C CYS A 157 -5.91 -22.94 -7.44
#